data_AF-B0BYS5-F1
#
_entry.id   AF-B0BYS5-F1
#
_cell.length_a   1.000
_cell.length_b   1.000
_cell.length_c   1.000
_cell.angle_alpha   90.00
_cell.angle_beta   90.00
_cell.angle_gamma   90.00
#
_symmetry.space_group_name_H-M   'P 1'
#
loop_
_entity.id
_entity.type
_entity.pdbx_description
1 polymer ?
#
loop_
_entity_poly.entity_id
_entity_poly.type
_entity_poly.pdbx_seq_one_letter_code
_entity_poly.pdbx_strand_id
1 'polypeptide(L)'
;MSSPRLDIDQVLQTYRLPGLHPDLQPYLSEKGLHHPLVHFEWAISPRLHARLNKIYQYRKTSAARKLEPNLWQSFYPDLDLFERLHNFYFEELDKPDFPQRDPKYFEMLGQIWTNPESLGQSSSFLELTLGTMVGLPLSKHVHHMMTSAEQKKLTVLPKELTVFRGHDHPLLHGISWTLNLDIALQFAVGSPHQSSVSIGTVQKSDVIALIDRWDEDELIVLTRDVYDIETYPIDDRWCPIERIAPWQKS
;
A
#
# COMPACT_ATOMS: atom_id res chain seq x y z
N MET A 1 -21.53 8.29 -22.70
CA MET A 1 -21.88 6.91 -22.33
C MET A 1 -21.42 6.74 -20.90
N SER A 2 -22.34 6.65 -19.94
CA SER A 2 -22.00 6.37 -18.55
C SER A 2 -21.44 4.95 -18.47
N SER A 3 -20.25 4.79 -17.89
CA SER A 3 -19.73 3.46 -17.55
C SER A 3 -20.80 2.67 -16.79
N PRO A 4 -20.98 1.36 -17.07
CA PRO A 4 -21.83 0.53 -16.23
C PRO A 4 -21.31 0.66 -14.80
N ARG A 5 -22.17 1.11 -13.88
CA ARG A 5 -21.84 1.10 -12.45
C ARG A 5 -21.49 -0.33 -12.09
N LEU A 6 -20.31 -0.51 -11.52
CA LEU A 6 -19.83 -1.81 -11.07
C LEU A 6 -20.85 -2.35 -10.06
N ASP A 7 -21.41 -3.54 -10.29
CA ASP A 7 -22.25 -4.22 -9.31
C ASP A 7 -21.33 -4.81 -8.23
N ILE A 8 -20.96 -3.95 -7.29
CA ILE A 8 -20.03 -4.30 -6.22
C ILE A 8 -20.59 -5.40 -5.31
N ASP A 9 -21.92 -5.48 -5.14
CA ASP A 9 -22.54 -6.56 -4.37
C ASP A 9 -22.27 -7.91 -5.03
N GLN A 10 -22.36 -8.00 -6.37
CA GLN A 10 -22.02 -9.21 -7.10
C GLN A 10 -20.53 -9.58 -6.97
N VAL A 11 -19.63 -8.60 -7.06
CA VAL A 11 -18.18 -8.83 -6.88
C VAL A 11 -17.88 -9.32 -5.46
N LEU A 12 -18.47 -8.67 -4.45
CA LEU A 12 -18.29 -9.03 -3.05
C LEU A 12 -18.81 -10.43 -2.72
N GLN A 13 -19.91 -10.89 -3.34
CA GLN A 13 -20.43 -12.26 -3.13
C GLN A 13 -19.50 -13.36 -3.66
N THR A 14 -18.73 -13.04 -4.70
CA THR A 14 -17.88 -14.01 -5.40
C THR A 14 -16.42 -13.93 -4.98
N TYR A 15 -16.01 -12.85 -4.32
CA TYR A 15 -14.65 -12.67 -3.83
C TYR A 15 -14.25 -13.76 -2.84
N ARG A 16 -13.02 -14.26 -2.97
CA ARG A 16 -12.43 -15.28 -2.09
C ARG A 16 -11.05 -14.82 -1.65
N LEU A 17 -10.73 -15.02 -0.38
CA LEU A 17 -9.40 -14.70 0.10
C LEU A 17 -8.36 -15.58 -0.60
N PRO A 18 -7.21 -15.02 -1.01
CA PRO A 18 -6.15 -15.83 -1.55
C PRO A 18 -5.61 -16.78 -0.48
N GLY A 19 -5.41 -18.04 -0.87
CA GLY A 19 -4.73 -19.02 -0.03
C GLY A 19 -3.27 -18.63 0.21
N LEU A 20 -2.67 -19.15 1.28
CA LEU A 20 -1.23 -19.00 1.52
C LEU A 20 -0.46 -19.73 0.41
N HIS A 21 0.57 -19.07 -0.13
CA HIS A 21 1.39 -19.62 -1.21
C HIS A 21 1.95 -21.01 -0.83
N PRO A 22 1.92 -22.02 -1.71
CA PRO A 22 2.36 -23.39 -1.39
C PRO A 22 3.74 -23.47 -0.73
N ASP A 23 4.71 -22.71 -1.23
CA ASP A 23 6.08 -22.68 -0.66
C ASP A 23 6.13 -22.15 0.79
N LEU A 24 5.12 -21.40 1.23
CA LEU A 24 5.02 -20.88 2.61
C LEU A 24 4.27 -21.84 3.54
N GLN A 25 3.39 -22.71 3.02
CA GLN A 25 2.54 -23.58 3.83
C GLN A 25 3.31 -24.49 4.80
N PRO A 26 4.45 -25.14 4.41
CA PRO A 26 5.22 -25.98 5.33
C PRO A 26 5.81 -25.24 6.53
N TYR A 27 5.89 -23.91 6.46
CA TYR A 27 6.50 -23.05 7.47
C TYR A 27 5.48 -22.37 8.37
N LEU A 28 4.19 -22.59 8.13
CA LEU A 28 3.11 -22.06 8.95
C LEU A 28 2.91 -22.94 10.19
N SER A 29 2.82 -22.32 11.36
CA SER A 29 2.58 -22.95 12.65
C SER A 29 1.69 -22.08 13.54
N GLU A 30 1.32 -22.57 14.72
CA GLU A 30 0.61 -21.77 15.73
C GLU A 30 1.40 -20.54 16.20
N LYS A 31 2.73 -20.59 16.08
CA LYS A 31 3.64 -19.49 16.45
C LYS A 31 3.85 -18.48 15.33
N GLY A 32 3.23 -18.71 14.18
CA GLY A 32 3.34 -17.86 12.99
C GLY A 32 4.01 -18.55 11.81
N LEU A 33 4.58 -17.75 10.90
CA LEU A 33 5.21 -18.19 9.66
C LEU A 33 6.71 -17.96 9.74
N HIS A 34 7.48 -19.05 9.69
CA HIS A 34 8.93 -19.02 9.87
C HIS A 34 9.67 -19.50 8.61
N HIS A 35 9.47 -18.82 7.49
CA HIS A 35 10.14 -19.12 6.22
C HIS A 35 11.41 -18.24 6.07
N PRO A 36 12.52 -18.72 5.47
CA PRO A 36 13.76 -17.93 5.31
C PRO A 36 13.57 -16.56 4.63
N LEU A 37 12.61 -16.49 3.70
CA LEU A 37 12.21 -15.24 3.04
C LEU A 37 11.04 -14.53 3.70
N VAL A 38 10.27 -15.13 4.61
CA VAL A 38 9.11 -14.45 5.24
C VAL A 38 9.00 -14.92 6.68
N HIS A 39 9.15 -13.98 7.61
CA HIS A 39 9.13 -14.25 9.04
C HIS A 39 8.06 -13.39 9.72
N PHE A 40 7.16 -14.02 10.48
CA PHE A 40 6.09 -13.36 11.21
C PHE A 40 5.82 -14.12 12.51
N GLU A 41 6.00 -13.47 13.67
CA GLU A 41 6.06 -14.13 14.98
C GLU A 41 4.73 -14.30 15.71
N TRP A 42 3.60 -14.19 15.01
CA TRP A 42 2.26 -14.31 15.60
C TRP A 42 1.34 -15.18 14.76
N ALA A 43 0.27 -15.69 15.38
CA ALA A 43 -0.77 -16.44 14.70
C ALA A 43 -1.30 -15.68 13.47
N ILE A 44 -1.30 -16.35 12.33
CA ILE A 44 -1.61 -15.73 11.04
C ILE A 44 -3.06 -16.02 10.69
N SER A 45 -3.85 -14.96 10.59
CA SER A 45 -5.19 -15.05 10.01
C SER A 45 -5.09 -15.23 8.50
N PRO A 46 -6.01 -15.99 7.86
CA PRO A 46 -6.13 -16.04 6.40
C PRO A 46 -6.18 -14.66 5.72
N ARG A 47 -6.65 -13.65 6.45
CA ARG A 47 -6.65 -12.22 6.07
C ARG A 47 -5.26 -11.69 5.68
N LEU A 48 -4.19 -12.24 6.25
CA LEU A 48 -2.81 -11.81 5.98
C LEU A 48 -2.14 -12.57 4.83
N HIS A 49 -2.72 -13.64 4.30
CA HIS A 49 -2.09 -14.47 3.28
C HIS A 49 -1.71 -13.68 2.02
N ALA A 50 -2.58 -12.79 1.55
CA ALA A 50 -2.32 -11.93 0.39
C ALA A 50 -1.01 -11.14 0.56
N ARG A 51 -0.87 -10.47 1.72
CA ARG A 51 0.31 -9.66 2.06
C ARG A 51 1.56 -10.52 2.18
N LEU A 52 1.47 -11.66 2.87
CA LEU A 52 2.60 -12.58 3.03
C LEU A 52 3.08 -13.17 1.69
N ASN A 53 2.14 -13.50 0.81
CA ASN A 53 2.44 -13.97 -0.54
C ASN A 53 3.17 -12.90 -1.36
N LYS A 54 2.75 -11.63 -1.27
CA LYS A 54 3.45 -10.52 -1.93
C LYS A 54 4.87 -10.35 -1.41
N ILE A 55 5.06 -10.31 -0.08
CA ILE A 55 6.40 -10.23 0.53
C ILE A 55 7.28 -11.39 0.05
N TYR A 56 6.72 -12.60 0.01
CA TYR A 56 7.41 -13.79 -0.47
C TYR A 56 7.86 -13.64 -1.93
N GLN A 57 6.94 -13.28 -2.84
CA GLN A 57 7.26 -13.12 -4.26
C GLN A 57 8.31 -12.03 -4.49
N TYR A 58 8.18 -10.90 -3.79
CA TYR A 58 9.18 -9.85 -3.83
C TYR A 58 10.54 -10.36 -3.37
N ARG A 59 10.63 -10.98 -2.19
CA ARG A 59 11.93 -11.44 -1.67
C ARG A 59 12.52 -12.56 -2.51
N LYS A 60 11.70 -13.43 -3.10
CA LYS A 60 12.12 -14.50 -4.03
C LYS A 60 12.72 -13.91 -5.31
N THR A 61 12.09 -12.89 -5.88
CA THR A 61 12.58 -12.22 -7.10
C THR A 61 13.75 -11.27 -6.82
N SER A 62 13.74 -10.59 -5.68
CA SER A 62 14.80 -9.68 -5.22
C SER A 62 16.07 -10.41 -4.79
N ALA A 63 15.96 -11.56 -4.11
CA ALA A 63 17.10 -12.44 -3.81
C ALA A 63 17.75 -12.94 -5.10
N ALA A 64 16.97 -13.13 -6.17
CA ALA A 64 17.49 -13.46 -7.49
C ALA A 64 18.09 -12.25 -8.23
N ARG A 65 17.75 -11.01 -7.85
CA ARG A 65 18.10 -9.79 -8.60
C ARG A 65 19.34 -9.04 -8.12
N LYS A 66 19.95 -9.35 -6.96
CA LYS A 66 21.02 -8.52 -6.35
C LYS A 66 20.65 -7.03 -6.46
N LEU A 67 19.58 -6.63 -5.79
CA LEU A 67 19.09 -5.25 -5.85
C LEU A 67 20.26 -4.28 -5.58
N GLU A 68 20.44 -3.33 -6.49
CA GLU A 68 21.31 -2.17 -6.28
C GLU A 68 20.93 -1.51 -4.94
N PRO A 69 21.90 -1.07 -4.13
CA PRO A 69 21.59 -0.41 -2.87
C PRO A 69 20.63 0.75 -3.13
N ASN A 70 19.50 0.79 -2.43
CA ASN A 70 18.59 1.91 -2.55
C ASN A 70 19.33 3.18 -2.12
N LEU A 71 19.11 4.30 -2.81
CA LEU A 71 19.86 5.54 -2.60
C LEU A 71 19.84 5.95 -1.12
N TRP A 72 18.69 5.81 -0.45
CA TRP A 72 18.52 6.15 0.96
C TRP A 72 19.33 5.26 1.93
N GLN A 73 19.63 4.00 1.56
CA GLN A 73 20.48 3.11 2.37
C GLN A 73 21.94 3.57 2.39
N SER A 74 22.36 4.34 1.38
CA SER A 74 23.71 4.90 1.33
C SER A 74 23.93 6.11 2.24
N PHE A 75 22.86 6.81 2.64
CA PHE A 75 22.97 8.00 3.50
C PHE A 75 23.27 7.64 4.95
N TYR A 76 22.82 6.47 5.43
CA TYR A 76 23.17 5.95 6.77
C TYR A 76 23.36 4.42 6.73
N PRO A 77 24.53 3.95 6.27
CA PRO A 77 24.77 2.51 6.06
C PRO A 77 24.80 1.72 7.38
N ASP A 78 25.19 2.36 8.49
CA ASP A 78 25.40 1.70 9.79
C ASP A 78 24.15 1.65 10.68
N LEU A 79 23.07 2.32 10.27
CA LEU A 79 21.82 2.40 11.03
C LEU A 79 20.85 1.30 10.62
N ASP A 80 19.92 0.94 11.50
CA ASP A 80 18.80 0.08 11.12
C ASP A 80 17.73 0.82 10.28
N LEU A 81 16.67 0.13 9.85
CA LEU A 81 15.60 0.76 9.06
C LEU A 81 14.89 1.88 9.84
N PHE A 82 14.58 1.66 11.11
CA PHE A 82 13.83 2.61 11.93
C PHE A 82 14.66 3.86 12.19
N GLU A 83 15.93 3.70 12.55
CA GLU A 83 16.89 4.78 12.74
C GLU A 83 17.12 5.58 11.44
N ARG A 84 17.20 4.90 10.29
CA ARG A 84 17.27 5.56 8.97
C ARG A 84 16.05 6.42 8.68
N LEU A 85 14.85 5.89 8.91
CA LEU A 85 13.61 6.62 8.69
C LEU A 85 13.48 7.81 9.63
N HIS A 86 13.88 7.63 10.89
CA HIS A 86 13.92 8.68 11.89
C HIS A 86 14.89 9.79 11.47
N ASN A 87 16.13 9.47 11.10
CA ASN A 87 17.10 10.49 10.68
C ASN A 87 16.70 11.16 9.36
N PHE A 88 16.17 10.42 8.39
CA PHE A 88 15.58 11.02 7.20
C PHE A 88 14.46 11.99 7.56
N TYR A 89 13.60 11.65 8.51
CA TYR A 89 12.51 12.52 8.95
C TYR A 89 13.02 13.80 9.62
N PHE A 90 13.89 13.69 10.62
CA PHE A 90 14.37 14.84 11.39
C PHE A 90 15.35 15.72 10.60
N GLU A 91 16.29 15.12 9.89
CA GLU A 91 17.29 15.89 9.15
C GLU A 91 16.71 16.57 7.91
N GLU A 92 15.69 16.00 7.28
CA GLU A 92 15.09 16.59 6.08
C GLU A 92 13.98 17.61 6.39
N LEU A 93 13.22 17.45 7.48
CA LEU A 93 12.16 18.42 7.85
C LEU A 93 12.71 19.71 8.47
N ASP A 94 13.88 19.66 9.13
CA ASP A 94 14.50 20.85 9.72
C ASP A 94 15.21 21.74 8.67
N LYS A 95 15.29 21.31 7.41
CA LYS A 95 15.90 22.09 6.34
C LYS A 95 14.89 23.13 5.80
N PRO A 96 15.16 24.45 5.94
CA PRO A 96 14.19 25.51 5.63
C PRO A 96 13.79 25.62 4.14
N ASP A 97 14.52 24.95 3.24
CA ASP A 97 14.30 24.94 1.78
C ASP A 97 13.79 23.59 1.24
N PHE A 98 13.57 22.62 2.13
CA PHE A 98 13.24 21.25 1.78
C PHE A 98 11.76 20.98 2.10
N PRO A 99 10.97 20.36 1.20
CA PRO A 99 11.35 19.53 0.05
C PRO A 99 11.26 20.24 -1.33
N GLN A 100 11.22 21.57 -1.40
CA GLN A 100 10.90 22.27 -2.66
C GLN A 100 12.00 22.24 -3.73
N ARG A 101 13.24 21.87 -3.40
CA ARG A 101 14.40 22.04 -4.29
C ARG A 101 15.07 20.76 -4.79
N ASP A 102 14.88 19.62 -4.13
CA ASP A 102 15.66 18.42 -4.47
C ASP A 102 14.79 17.27 -5.02
N PRO A 103 14.87 16.98 -6.33
CA PRO A 103 14.33 15.75 -6.92
C PRO A 103 14.70 14.46 -6.18
N LYS A 104 15.93 14.37 -5.65
CA LYS A 104 16.43 13.16 -4.98
C LYS A 104 15.67 12.87 -3.69
N TYR A 105 15.13 13.90 -3.04
CA TYR A 105 14.25 13.70 -1.89
C TYR A 105 13.07 12.82 -2.23
N PHE A 106 12.35 13.19 -3.29
CA PHE A 106 11.14 12.49 -3.70
C PHE A 106 11.46 11.10 -4.23
N GLU A 107 12.59 10.93 -4.91
CA GLU A 107 13.09 9.60 -5.29
C GLU A 107 13.29 8.71 -4.05
N MET A 108 13.96 9.22 -3.01
CA MET A 108 14.13 8.49 -1.74
C MET A 108 12.81 8.23 -1.04
N LEU A 109 11.90 9.22 -0.98
CA LEU A 109 10.59 9.07 -0.38
C LEU A 109 9.77 7.98 -1.09
N GLY A 110 9.84 7.92 -2.42
CA GLY A 110 9.24 6.85 -3.21
C GLY A 110 9.83 5.49 -2.83
N GLN A 111 11.16 5.36 -2.79
CA GLN A 111 11.84 4.13 -2.41
C GLN A 111 11.48 3.68 -0.98
N ILE A 112 11.44 4.61 -0.03
CA ILE A 112 11.03 4.40 1.36
C ILE A 112 9.58 3.91 1.41
N TRP A 113 8.64 4.59 0.75
CA TRP A 113 7.22 4.23 0.78
C TRP A 113 6.99 2.78 0.32
N THR A 114 7.72 2.37 -0.73
CA THR A 114 7.58 1.04 -1.32
C THR A 114 8.46 -0.04 -0.70
N ASN A 115 9.21 0.26 0.36
CA ASN A 115 10.10 -0.71 0.96
C ASN A 115 9.27 -1.82 1.66
N PRO A 116 9.52 -3.12 1.36
CA PRO A 116 8.84 -4.23 2.04
C PRO A 116 9.01 -4.23 3.55
N GLU A 117 10.12 -3.69 4.04
CA GLU A 117 10.44 -3.68 5.47
C GLU A 117 9.78 -2.50 6.18
N SER A 118 9.33 -1.49 5.42
CA SER A 118 8.50 -0.40 5.92
C SER A 118 7.00 -0.68 5.77
N LEU A 119 6.61 -1.92 5.44
CA LEU A 119 5.21 -2.32 5.36
C LEU A 119 4.54 -2.12 6.74
N GLY A 120 3.76 -1.06 6.86
CA GLY A 120 3.20 -0.59 8.14
C GLY A 120 3.37 0.91 8.37
N GLN A 121 4.06 1.64 7.48
CA GLN A 121 4.05 3.09 7.47
C GLN A 121 2.62 3.61 7.32
N SER A 122 2.23 4.54 8.20
CA SER A 122 0.90 5.14 8.15
C SER A 122 0.81 6.14 6.99
N SER A 123 -0.39 6.34 6.44
CA SER A 123 -0.62 7.44 5.49
C SER A 123 -0.18 8.79 6.07
N SER A 124 -0.27 8.97 7.40
CA SER A 124 0.19 10.14 8.12
C SER A 124 1.69 10.42 7.92
N PHE A 125 2.55 9.40 7.87
CA PHE A 125 3.97 9.59 7.57
C PHE A 125 4.17 10.21 6.19
N LEU A 126 3.48 9.68 5.18
CA LEU A 126 3.61 10.18 3.82
C LEU A 126 2.98 11.58 3.67
N GLU A 127 1.82 11.83 4.28
CA GLU A 127 1.18 13.16 4.27
C GLU A 127 2.05 14.24 4.91
N LEU A 128 2.79 13.89 5.97
CA LEU A 128 3.69 14.78 6.69
C LEU A 128 4.97 15.07 5.89
N THR A 129 5.59 14.05 5.31
CA THR A 129 6.78 14.21 4.44
C THR A 129 6.45 14.93 3.12
N LEU A 130 5.21 14.81 2.62
CA LEU A 130 4.70 15.64 1.53
C LEU A 130 4.34 17.07 1.95
N GLY A 131 4.34 17.38 3.25
CA GLY A 131 3.93 18.68 3.82
C GLY A 131 2.42 18.94 3.79
N THR A 132 1.63 18.02 3.23
CA THR A 132 0.18 18.18 3.06
C THR A 132 -0.60 18.22 4.37
N MET A 133 -0.09 17.54 5.40
CA MET A 133 -0.69 17.54 6.75
C MET A 133 -0.59 18.91 7.44
N VAL A 134 0.45 19.68 7.13
CA VAL A 134 0.68 21.03 7.69
C VAL A 134 0.30 22.15 6.71
N GLY A 135 -0.44 21.82 5.64
CA GLY A 135 -0.98 22.79 4.69
C GLY A 135 0.03 23.39 3.71
N LEU A 136 1.20 22.76 3.52
CA LEU A 136 2.17 23.22 2.53
C LEU A 136 1.73 22.84 1.10
N PRO A 137 2.06 23.67 0.10
CA PRO A 137 1.81 23.32 -1.30
C PRO A 137 2.69 22.13 -1.71
N LEU A 138 2.15 21.26 -2.57
CA LEU A 138 2.91 20.15 -3.15
C LEU A 138 4.10 20.67 -3.96
N SER A 139 5.26 20.05 -3.76
CA SER A 139 6.46 20.37 -4.52
C SER A 139 6.30 20.01 -5.99
N LYS A 140 6.83 20.85 -6.89
CA LYS A 140 6.92 20.55 -8.33
C LYS A 140 7.73 19.27 -8.64
N HIS A 141 8.55 18.82 -7.69
CA HIS A 141 9.40 17.64 -7.82
C HIS A 141 8.74 16.34 -7.33
N VAL A 142 7.48 16.38 -6.87
CA VAL A 142 6.82 15.19 -6.30
C VAL A 142 6.72 14.01 -7.28
N HIS A 143 6.70 14.29 -8.58
CA HIS A 143 6.71 13.26 -9.62
C HIS A 143 7.95 12.35 -9.60
N HIS A 144 9.06 12.77 -8.99
CA HIS A 144 10.25 11.94 -8.80
C HIS A 144 10.05 10.80 -7.79
N MET A 145 8.94 10.79 -7.04
CA MET A 145 8.53 9.60 -6.28
C MET A 145 8.23 8.40 -7.17
N MET A 146 7.92 8.64 -8.45
CA MET A 146 7.61 7.63 -9.44
C MET A 146 8.84 7.30 -10.29
N THR A 147 9.01 6.03 -10.60
CA THR A 147 9.90 5.54 -11.66
C THR A 147 9.41 6.01 -13.03
N SER A 148 10.27 5.98 -14.04
CA SER A 148 9.88 6.33 -15.41
C SER A 148 8.75 5.45 -15.97
N ALA A 149 8.68 4.19 -15.54
CA ALA A 149 7.60 3.27 -15.94
C ALA A 149 6.25 3.70 -15.34
N GLU A 150 6.23 4.03 -14.04
CA GLU A 150 5.06 4.53 -13.32
C GLU A 150 4.57 5.87 -13.89
N GLN A 151 5.50 6.81 -14.17
CA GLN A 151 5.16 8.08 -14.82
C GLN A 151 4.51 7.85 -16.19
N LYS A 152 5.07 6.95 -17.00
CA LYS A 152 4.49 6.58 -18.29
C LYS A 152 3.11 5.95 -18.13
N LYS A 153 2.93 5.05 -17.15
CA LYS A 153 1.63 4.45 -16.83
C LYS A 153 0.60 5.52 -16.47
N LEU A 154 0.94 6.48 -15.61
CA LEU A 154 0.07 7.58 -15.22
C LEU A 154 -0.33 8.45 -16.43
N THR A 155 0.61 8.77 -17.33
CA THR A 155 0.29 9.65 -18.48
C THR A 155 -0.80 9.09 -19.39
N VAL A 156 -0.85 7.78 -19.60
CA VAL A 156 -1.80 7.12 -20.51
C VAL A 156 -3.18 6.85 -19.87
N LEU A 157 -3.32 7.02 -18.56
CA LEU A 157 -4.61 6.87 -17.88
C LEU A 157 -5.62 7.95 -18.35
N PRO A 158 -6.94 7.68 -18.27
CA PRO A 158 -7.96 8.67 -18.60
C PRO A 158 -7.90 9.90 -17.68
N LYS A 159 -8.63 10.96 -18.05
CA LYS A 159 -8.65 12.20 -17.24
C LYS A 159 -9.34 12.00 -15.89
N GLU A 160 -10.34 11.13 -15.86
CA GLU A 160 -11.11 10.78 -14.67
C GLU A 160 -10.87 9.31 -14.38
N LEU A 161 -10.61 8.99 -13.12
CA LEU A 161 -10.20 7.65 -12.66
C LEU A 161 -11.18 7.17 -11.60
N THR A 162 -11.66 5.94 -11.76
CA THR A 162 -12.31 5.22 -10.65
C THR A 162 -11.23 4.62 -9.77
N VAL A 163 -11.32 4.89 -8.47
CA VAL A 163 -10.36 4.47 -7.46
C VAL A 163 -11.02 3.71 -6.33
N PHE A 164 -10.27 2.79 -5.74
CA PHE A 164 -10.72 1.90 -4.68
C PHE A 164 -9.80 2.01 -3.47
N ARG A 165 -10.34 1.84 -2.26
CA ARG A 165 -9.55 1.81 -1.02
C ARG A 165 -10.15 0.81 -0.06
N GLY A 166 -9.33 -0.14 0.40
CA GLY A 166 -9.66 -0.96 1.56
C GLY A 166 -9.22 -0.29 2.85
N HIS A 167 -10.08 -0.25 3.85
CA HIS A 167 -9.80 0.40 5.14
C HIS A 167 -10.63 -0.22 6.28
N ASP A 168 -10.29 0.14 7.51
CA ASP A 168 -10.82 -0.45 8.74
C ASP A 168 -11.60 0.52 9.62
N HIS A 169 -11.81 1.75 9.15
CA HIS A 169 -12.43 2.82 9.92
C HIS A 169 -13.51 3.52 9.10
N PRO A 170 -14.68 3.87 9.68
CA PRO A 170 -15.71 4.65 8.97
C PRO A 170 -15.23 6.04 8.51
N LEU A 171 -14.07 6.48 8.99
CA LEU A 171 -13.46 7.72 8.55
C LEU A 171 -12.48 7.40 7.43
N LEU A 172 -12.81 7.81 6.22
CA LEU A 172 -11.92 7.84 5.07
C LEU A 172 -10.77 8.82 5.37
N HIS A 173 -9.75 8.30 6.04
CA HIS A 173 -8.49 8.98 6.30
C HIS A 173 -7.38 8.29 5.53
N GLY A 174 -6.42 9.08 5.04
CA GLY A 174 -5.24 8.62 4.33
C GLY A 174 -5.24 8.97 2.84
N ILE A 175 -4.18 8.51 2.16
CA ILE A 175 -3.87 8.97 0.79
C ILE A 175 -3.59 7.85 -0.23
N SER A 176 -3.43 6.60 0.22
CA SER A 176 -3.29 5.44 -0.66
C SER A 176 -4.64 4.95 -1.20
N TRP A 177 -4.82 5.04 -2.52
CA TRP A 177 -5.92 4.46 -3.26
C TRP A 177 -5.36 3.48 -4.30
N THR A 178 -6.18 2.69 -4.97
CA THR A 178 -5.73 1.78 -6.04
C THR A 178 -6.70 1.82 -7.21
N LEU A 179 -6.22 1.59 -8.44
CA LEU A 179 -7.08 1.35 -9.61
C LEU A 179 -7.61 -0.09 -9.66
N ASN A 180 -7.16 -0.96 -8.76
CA ASN A 180 -7.48 -2.37 -8.74
C ASN A 180 -8.37 -2.72 -7.53
N LEU A 181 -9.62 -3.08 -7.81
CA LEU A 181 -10.58 -3.46 -6.78
C LEU A 181 -10.14 -4.67 -5.95
N ASP A 182 -9.51 -5.68 -6.57
CA ASP A 182 -9.04 -6.87 -5.84
C ASP A 182 -7.96 -6.50 -4.82
N ILE A 183 -7.13 -5.50 -5.13
CA ILE A 183 -6.14 -4.97 -4.19
C ILE A 183 -6.83 -4.27 -3.02
N ALA A 184 -7.81 -3.41 -3.28
CA ALA A 184 -8.60 -2.77 -2.22
C ALA A 184 -9.30 -3.81 -1.32
N LEU A 185 -9.83 -4.88 -1.89
CA LEU A 185 -10.46 -5.98 -1.14
C LEU A 185 -9.45 -6.71 -0.25
N GLN A 186 -8.21 -6.93 -0.71
CA GLN A 186 -7.14 -7.50 0.13
C GLN A 186 -6.84 -6.62 1.34
N PHE A 187 -6.77 -5.30 1.17
CA PHE A 187 -6.52 -4.36 2.27
C PHE A 187 -7.69 -4.26 3.25
N ALA A 188 -8.93 -4.25 2.73
CA ALA A 188 -10.11 -4.24 3.57
C ALA A 188 -10.16 -5.51 4.43
N VAL A 189 -10.14 -6.69 3.80
CA VAL A 189 -10.27 -7.96 4.53
C VAL A 189 -9.06 -8.24 5.41
N GLY A 190 -7.89 -7.68 5.11
CA GLY A 190 -6.66 -7.81 5.90
C GLY A 190 -6.72 -7.31 7.34
N SER A 191 -7.63 -6.38 7.66
CA SER A 191 -7.74 -5.79 9.00
C SER A 191 -8.54 -6.68 9.97
N PRO A 192 -8.18 -6.77 11.26
CA PRO A 192 -8.99 -7.45 12.27
C PRO A 192 -10.25 -6.68 12.69
N HIS A 193 -10.42 -5.42 12.26
CA HIS A 193 -11.54 -4.56 12.62
C HIS A 193 -12.65 -4.55 11.54
N GLN A 194 -13.64 -3.66 11.67
CA GLN A 194 -14.71 -3.48 10.67
C GLN A 194 -14.12 -2.99 9.35
N SER A 195 -13.95 -3.93 8.42
CA SER A 195 -13.39 -3.71 7.10
C SER A 195 -14.42 -3.10 6.15
N SER A 196 -14.01 -2.14 5.33
CA SER A 196 -14.83 -1.56 4.27
C SER A 196 -14.00 -1.36 3.00
N VAL A 197 -14.68 -1.38 1.85
CA VAL A 197 -14.13 -0.87 0.59
C VAL A 197 -14.85 0.41 0.24
N SER A 198 -14.10 1.47 -0.04
CA SER A 198 -14.63 2.67 -0.65
C SER A 198 -14.28 2.72 -2.12
N ILE A 199 -15.25 3.17 -2.91
CA ILE A 199 -15.12 3.45 -4.34
C ILE A 199 -15.28 4.95 -4.49
N GLY A 200 -14.43 5.60 -5.27
CA GLY A 200 -14.54 7.02 -5.56
C GLY A 200 -14.03 7.35 -6.94
N THR A 201 -14.12 8.63 -7.27
CA THR A 201 -13.64 9.18 -8.53
C THR A 201 -12.66 10.31 -8.26
N VAL A 202 -11.55 10.34 -9.00
CA VAL A 202 -10.52 11.38 -8.89
C VAL A 202 -10.14 11.90 -10.28
N GLN A 203 -9.86 13.19 -10.39
CA GLN A 203 -9.23 13.72 -11.59
C GLN A 203 -7.74 13.34 -11.61
N LYS A 204 -7.23 12.94 -12.77
CA LYS A 204 -5.81 12.61 -12.96
C LYS A 204 -4.89 13.77 -12.57
N SER A 205 -5.35 15.03 -12.68
CA SER A 205 -4.61 16.21 -12.24
C SER A 205 -4.33 16.26 -10.74
N ASP A 206 -5.13 15.55 -9.94
CA ASP A 206 -5.06 15.57 -8.48
C ASP A 206 -4.26 14.37 -7.94
N VAL A 207 -3.80 13.49 -8.84
CA VAL A 207 -2.92 12.36 -8.50
C VAL A 207 -1.51 12.88 -8.21
N ILE A 208 -1.04 12.65 -6.99
CA ILE A 208 0.30 13.01 -6.53
C ILE A 208 1.35 12.07 -7.13
N ALA A 209 1.07 10.76 -7.06
CA ALA A 209 1.92 9.72 -7.62
C ALA A 209 1.12 8.46 -7.97
N LEU A 210 1.62 7.70 -8.95
CA LEU A 210 1.24 6.32 -9.20
C LEU A 210 2.43 5.43 -8.79
N ILE A 211 2.19 4.47 -7.91
CA ILE A 211 3.18 3.55 -7.37
C ILE A 211 2.76 2.13 -7.73
N ASP A 212 3.63 1.40 -8.41
CA ASP A 212 3.30 0.09 -9.00
C ASP A 212 4.39 -0.96 -8.78
N ARG A 213 5.27 -0.73 -7.79
CA ARG A 213 6.39 -1.63 -7.46
C ARG A 213 5.94 -2.98 -6.91
N TRP A 214 4.66 -3.08 -6.54
CA TRP A 214 4.01 -4.26 -5.97
C TRP A 214 2.85 -4.80 -6.80
N ASP A 215 2.70 -4.34 -8.05
CA ASP A 215 1.55 -4.67 -8.92
C ASP A 215 0.22 -4.33 -8.22
N GLU A 216 0.19 -3.14 -7.62
CA GLU A 216 -0.91 -2.65 -6.79
C GLU A 216 -1.69 -1.53 -7.45
N ASP A 217 -1.18 -0.95 -8.54
CA ASP A 217 -1.79 0.23 -9.16
C ASP A 217 -2.13 1.32 -8.13
N GLU A 218 -1.24 1.53 -7.15
CA GLU A 218 -1.47 2.44 -6.04
C GLU A 218 -1.42 3.88 -6.55
N LEU A 219 -2.44 4.67 -6.24
CA LEU A 219 -2.46 6.10 -6.43
C LEU A 219 -2.32 6.79 -5.07
N ILE A 220 -1.35 7.68 -4.98
CA ILE A 220 -1.24 8.63 -3.88
C ILE A 220 -2.12 9.84 -4.23
N VAL A 221 -3.23 9.98 -3.52
CA VAL A 221 -4.26 11.00 -3.72
C VAL A 221 -4.78 11.44 -2.37
N LEU A 222 -4.90 12.73 -2.14
CA LEU A 222 -5.53 13.21 -0.92
C LEU A 222 -7.01 12.88 -0.95
N THR A 223 -7.53 12.27 0.11
CA THR A 223 -8.95 11.88 0.17
C THR A 223 -9.93 13.05 -0.06
N ARG A 224 -9.52 14.31 0.19
CA ARG A 224 -10.34 15.50 -0.12
C ARG A 224 -10.52 15.76 -1.62
N ASP A 225 -9.64 15.22 -2.47
CA ASP A 225 -9.71 15.27 -3.93
C ASP A 225 -10.46 14.04 -4.51
N VAL A 226 -10.80 13.12 -3.61
CA VAL A 226 -11.82 12.07 -3.59
C VAL A 226 -13.29 12.50 -3.79
N TYR A 227 -13.95 12.34 -4.94
CA TYR A 227 -15.40 12.64 -5.05
C TYR A 227 -16.27 11.43 -5.39
N ASP A 228 -17.59 11.58 -5.22
CA ASP A 228 -18.61 10.54 -5.38
C ASP A 228 -18.26 9.25 -4.62
N ILE A 229 -17.78 9.40 -3.38
CA ILE A 229 -17.31 8.27 -2.59
C ILE A 229 -18.50 7.47 -2.04
N GLU A 230 -18.55 6.19 -2.40
CA GLU A 230 -19.47 5.19 -1.86
C GLU A 230 -18.68 4.18 -1.03
N THR A 231 -19.20 3.81 0.15
CA THR A 231 -18.52 2.88 1.07
C THR A 231 -19.35 1.64 1.32
N TYR A 232 -18.71 0.49 1.15
CA TYR A 232 -19.30 -0.83 1.23
C TYR A 232 -18.67 -1.61 2.39
N PRO A 233 -19.41 -1.89 3.48
CA PRO A 233 -18.88 -2.67 4.59
C PRO A 233 -18.67 -4.12 4.15
N ILE A 234 -17.50 -4.67 4.46
CA ILE A 234 -17.24 -6.10 4.32
C ILE A 234 -17.59 -6.77 5.63
N ASP A 235 -18.64 -7.58 5.59
CA ASP A 235 -19.00 -8.49 6.68
C ASP A 235 -18.89 -9.96 6.27
N ASP A 236 -19.09 -10.84 7.25
CA ASP A 236 -18.96 -12.29 7.13
C ASP A 236 -19.89 -12.93 6.08
N ARG A 237 -20.90 -12.19 5.56
CA ARG A 237 -21.78 -12.68 4.48
C ARG A 237 -21.08 -12.69 3.12
N TRP A 238 -20.11 -11.81 2.92
CA TRP A 238 -19.48 -11.55 1.61
C TRP A 238 -18.16 -12.28 1.48
N CYS A 239 -17.37 -12.25 2.55
CA CYS A 239 -16.19 -13.07 2.68
C CYS A 239 -16.42 -13.98 3.88
N PRO A 240 -17.10 -15.14 3.70
CA PRO A 240 -17.27 -16.08 4.78
C PRO A 240 -15.89 -16.35 5.34
N ILE A 241 -15.69 -15.92 6.59
CA ILE A 241 -14.50 -16.26 7.34
C ILE A 241 -14.59 -17.77 7.47
N GLU A 242 -13.97 -18.48 6.54
CA GLU A 242 -13.48 -19.79 6.88
C GLU A 242 -12.47 -19.51 8.00
N ARG A 243 -12.94 -19.66 9.23
CA ARG A 243 -12.08 -19.85 10.39
C ARG A 243 -11.32 -21.14 10.12
N ILE A 244 -10.31 -21.13 9.25
CA ILE A 244 -9.45 -22.31 9.04
C ILE A 244 -8.33 -22.14 10.07
N ALA A 245 -8.11 -23.07 11.00
CA ALA A 245 -8.08 -24.50 10.74
C ALA A 245 -8.38 -25.40 11.96
N PRO A 246 -8.64 -26.72 11.77
CA PRO A 246 -8.96 -27.68 12.82
C PRO A 246 -7.92 -27.86 13.94
N TRP A 247 -6.66 -27.45 13.79
CA TRP A 247 -5.70 -27.41 14.89
C TRP A 247 -5.89 -26.21 15.83
N GLN A 248 -6.73 -25.25 15.45
CA GLN A 248 -7.37 -24.30 16.38
C GLN A 248 -8.68 -24.87 16.97
N LYS A 249 -8.98 -26.16 16.72
CA LYS A 249 -10.11 -26.91 17.28
C LYS A 249 -9.70 -28.28 17.86
N SER A 250 -8.42 -28.51 18.13
CA SER A 250 -7.91 -29.73 18.77
C SER A 250 -7.12 -29.40 20.03
#